data_AF-A0A3C1Q7M8-F1
#
_entry.id   AF-A0A3C1Q7M8-F1
#
_cell.length_a   1.000
_cell.length_b   1.000
_cell.length_c   1.000
_cell.angle_alpha   90.00
_cell.angle_beta   90.00
_cell.angle_gamma   90.00
#
_symmetry.space_group_name_H-M   'P 1'
#
loop_
_entity.id
_entity.type
_entity.pdbx_description
1 polymer ?
#
loop_
_entity_poly.entity_id
_entity_poly.type
_entity_poly.pdbx_seq_one_letter_code
_entity_poly.pdbx_strand_id
1 'polypeptide(L)'
;MMEDIALKQGNETGGSGSRAWLWWAMALAYPAFLFLAAVRPEFGADATRAIVEMILPHLDSRQVHMVVVVLRKAGHFLGYGLFAMILANAIYSIPRGKRDRRRVVVSCLAAALIALGVAAMDEYVQSMVPHRTGARQDVALDLLGIVVGILIKAGRGF
;
A
#
# COMPACT_ATOMS: atom_id res chain seq x y z
N MET A 1 -6.80 -46.17 14.27
CA MET A 1 -6.64 -45.36 15.50
C MET A 1 -5.35 -44.54 15.53
N MET A 2 -4.15 -45.10 15.35
CA MET A 2 -2.92 -44.27 15.24
C MET A 2 -2.83 -43.48 13.93
N GLU A 3 -3.30 -44.04 12.80
CA GLU A 3 -3.37 -43.32 11.52
C GLU A 3 -4.38 -42.16 11.55
N ASP A 4 -5.52 -42.32 12.23
CA ASP A 4 -6.50 -41.23 12.39
C ASP A 4 -5.95 -40.06 13.22
N ILE A 5 -5.09 -40.34 14.21
CA ILE A 5 -4.44 -39.31 15.01
C ILE A 5 -3.39 -38.56 14.17
N ALA A 6 -2.63 -39.26 13.32
CA ALA A 6 -1.66 -38.65 12.41
C ALA A 6 -2.34 -37.79 11.32
N LEU A 7 -3.46 -38.26 10.77
CA LEU A 7 -4.24 -37.50 9.78
C LEU A 7 -4.92 -36.27 10.38
N LYS A 8 -5.34 -36.33 11.65
CA LYS A 8 -5.92 -35.19 12.36
C LYS A 8 -4.87 -34.14 12.72
N GLN A 9 -3.65 -34.57 13.10
CA GLN A 9 -2.51 -33.68 13.37
C GLN A 9 -2.01 -32.98 12.08
N GLY A 10 -2.07 -33.66 10.93
CA GLY A 10 -1.72 -33.07 9.62
C GLY A 10 -2.68 -31.96 9.14
N ASN A 11 -3.95 -32.01 9.56
CA ASN A 11 -4.97 -31.07 9.11
C ASN A 11 -5.09 -29.81 10.00
N GLU A 12 -4.58 -29.86 11.23
CA GLU A 12 -4.68 -28.74 12.20
C GLU A 12 -3.54 -27.72 12.09
N THR A 13 -2.50 -27.98 11.28
CA THR A 13 -1.36 -27.06 11.08
C THR A 13 -1.56 -26.04 9.95
N GLY A 14 -2.62 -26.18 9.13
CA GLY A 14 -2.79 -25.42 7.89
C GLY A 14 -3.61 -24.12 7.97
N GLY A 15 -4.18 -23.75 9.13
CA GLY A 15 -5.32 -22.82 9.16
C GLY A 15 -5.01 -21.32 9.20
N SER A 16 -3.89 -20.90 9.82
CA SER A 16 -3.61 -19.47 10.07
C SER A 16 -2.21 -19.01 9.63
N GLY A 17 -1.24 -19.92 9.53
CA GLY A 17 0.11 -19.60 9.04
C GLY A 17 0.21 -19.55 7.51
N SER A 18 -0.59 -20.35 6.81
CA SER A 18 -0.51 -20.58 5.35
C SER A 18 -0.87 -19.37 4.48
N ARG A 19 -1.45 -18.30 5.05
CA ARG A 19 -1.77 -17.05 4.35
C ARG A 19 -1.02 -15.84 4.89
N ALA A 20 -0.32 -15.97 6.02
CA ALA A 20 0.47 -14.88 6.59
C ALA A 20 1.57 -14.43 5.63
N TRP A 21 2.24 -15.39 4.98
CA TRP A 21 3.30 -15.11 4.01
C TRP A 21 2.78 -14.33 2.79
N LEU A 22 1.52 -14.52 2.37
CA LEU A 22 0.92 -13.73 1.28
C LEU A 22 0.81 -12.25 1.65
N TRP A 23 0.33 -11.96 2.87
CA TRP A 23 0.23 -10.58 3.34
C TRP A 23 1.60 -9.91 3.47
N TRP A 24 2.60 -10.64 3.96
CA TRP A 24 3.97 -10.14 4.04
C TRP A 24 4.61 -9.97 2.66
N ALA A 25 4.36 -10.89 1.72
CA ALA A 25 4.83 -10.77 0.35
C ALA A 25 4.24 -9.52 -0.33
N MET A 26 2.93 -9.29 -0.19
CA MET A 26 2.27 -8.08 -0.70
C MET A 26 2.78 -6.80 -0.01
N ALA A 27 3.01 -6.85 1.31
CA ALA A 27 3.56 -5.75 2.08
C ALA A 27 4.99 -5.37 1.66
N LEU A 28 5.81 -6.34 1.25
CA LEU A 28 7.16 -6.08 0.75
C LEU A 28 7.18 -5.69 -0.73
N ALA A 29 6.24 -6.23 -1.51
CA ALA A 29 6.12 -5.93 -2.93
C ALA A 29 5.79 -4.46 -3.19
N TYR A 30 4.97 -3.83 -2.34
CA TYR A 30 4.56 -2.44 -2.56
C TYR A 30 5.72 -1.43 -2.44
N PRO A 31 6.54 -1.41 -1.37
CA PRO A 31 7.74 -0.57 -1.31
C PRO A 31 8.77 -0.88 -2.42
N ALA A 32 8.91 -2.15 -2.80
CA ALA A 32 9.78 -2.54 -3.92
C ALA A 32 9.28 -1.95 -5.25
N PHE A 33 7.97 -1.99 -5.48
CA PHE A 33 7.32 -1.37 -6.62
C PHE A 33 7.50 0.16 -6.61
N LEU A 34 7.31 0.82 -5.47
CA LEU A 34 7.52 2.27 -5.33
C LEU A 34 8.96 2.66 -5.69
N PHE A 35 9.95 1.94 -5.17
CA PHE A 35 11.35 2.18 -5.52
C PHE A 35 11.61 2.03 -7.03
N LEU A 36 11.09 0.97 -7.64
CA LEU A 36 11.19 0.78 -9.09
C LEU A 36 10.52 1.93 -9.85
N ALA A 37 9.30 2.31 -9.44
CA ALA A 37 8.54 3.40 -10.05
C ALA A 37 9.22 4.77 -9.88
N ALA A 38 9.94 4.98 -8.78
CA ALA A 38 10.67 6.22 -8.52
C ALA A 38 11.90 6.36 -9.44
N VAL A 39 12.60 5.25 -9.72
CA VAL A 39 13.83 5.26 -10.54
C VAL A 39 13.54 5.16 -12.04
N ARG A 40 12.39 4.61 -12.45
CA ARG A 40 12.03 4.39 -13.86
C ARG A 40 11.20 5.56 -14.43
N PRO A 41 11.59 6.13 -15.59
CA PRO A 41 10.84 7.23 -16.21
C PRO A 41 9.45 6.81 -16.72
N GLU A 42 9.22 5.52 -16.92
CA GLU A 42 7.93 4.94 -17.34
C GLU A 42 6.80 5.17 -16.34
N PHE A 43 7.12 5.39 -15.06
CA PHE A 43 6.15 5.74 -14.02
C PHE A 43 6.16 7.26 -13.73
N GLY A 44 6.74 8.01 -14.67
CA GLY A 44 6.86 9.45 -14.82
C GLY A 44 5.54 10.21 -14.91
N ALA A 45 5.60 11.53 -14.65
CA ALA A 45 4.55 12.43 -15.09
C ALA A 45 4.43 12.44 -16.62
N ASP A 46 5.56 12.34 -17.33
CA ASP A 46 5.60 12.34 -18.81
C ASP A 46 4.98 11.09 -19.41
N ALA A 47 5.23 9.91 -18.83
CA ALA A 47 4.58 8.68 -19.27
C ALA A 47 3.07 8.71 -19.03
N THR A 48 2.65 9.22 -17.85
CA THR A 48 1.22 9.42 -17.55
C THR A 48 0.59 10.40 -18.54
N ARG A 49 1.31 11.47 -18.88
CA ARG A 49 0.90 12.48 -19.86
C ARG A 49 0.72 11.89 -21.26
N ALA A 50 1.67 11.09 -21.73
CA ALA A 50 1.59 10.43 -23.03
C ALA A 50 0.36 9.52 -23.13
N ILE A 51 0.04 8.78 -22.06
CA ILE A 51 -1.17 7.94 -22.01
C ILE A 51 -2.44 8.81 -22.04
N VAL A 52 -2.47 9.92 -21.28
CA VAL A 52 -3.62 10.83 -21.27
C VAL A 52 -3.83 11.48 -22.64
N GLU A 53 -2.76 11.94 -23.29
CA GLU A 53 -2.83 12.53 -24.63
C GLU A 53 -3.26 11.50 -25.69
N MET A 54 -2.86 10.24 -25.54
CA MET A 54 -3.29 9.15 -26.42
C MET A 54 -4.79 8.84 -26.28
N ILE A 55 -5.31 8.81 -25.05
CA ILE A 55 -6.71 8.44 -24.77
C ILE A 55 -7.65 9.64 -24.96
N LEU A 56 -7.20 10.84 -24.59
CA LEU A 56 -7.97 12.08 -24.59
C LEU A 56 -7.27 13.15 -25.45
N PRO A 57 -7.17 12.95 -26.78
CA PRO A 57 -6.41 13.84 -27.67
C PRO A 57 -7.03 15.24 -27.83
N HIS A 58 -8.26 15.44 -27.37
CA HIS A 58 -9.00 16.70 -27.49
C HIS A 58 -8.70 17.70 -26.36
N LEU A 59 -7.92 17.31 -25.35
CA LEU A 59 -7.61 18.18 -24.21
C LEU A 59 -6.47 19.14 -24.53
N ASP A 60 -6.57 20.37 -24.02
CA ASP A 60 -5.46 21.31 -24.07
C ASP A 60 -4.34 20.92 -23.07
N SER A 61 -3.16 21.52 -23.24
CA SER A 61 -1.99 21.25 -22.38
C SER A 61 -2.24 21.45 -20.88
N ARG A 62 -3.12 22.39 -20.49
CA ARG A 62 -3.45 22.69 -19.09
C ARG A 62 -4.41 21.63 -18.54
N GLN A 63 -5.40 21.21 -19.32
CA GLN A 63 -6.32 20.14 -18.97
C GLN A 63 -5.59 18.81 -18.82
N VAL A 64 -4.70 18.47 -19.76
CA VAL A 64 -3.84 17.28 -19.66
C VAL A 64 -3.02 17.32 -18.37
N HIS A 65 -2.38 18.45 -18.08
CA HIS A 65 -1.61 18.60 -16.84
C HIS A 65 -2.47 18.37 -15.59
N MET A 66 -3.67 18.96 -15.53
CA MET A 66 -4.59 18.75 -14.40
C MET A 66 -5.00 17.28 -14.26
N VAL A 67 -5.34 16.62 -15.36
CA VAL A 67 -5.71 15.19 -15.36
C VAL A 67 -4.54 14.34 -14.86
N VAL A 68 -3.33 14.58 -15.35
CA VAL A 68 -2.12 13.87 -14.89
C VAL A 68 -1.90 14.07 -13.39
N VAL A 69 -2.00 15.32 -12.89
CA VAL A 69 -1.85 15.62 -11.46
C VAL A 69 -2.91 14.89 -10.63
N VAL A 70 -4.18 14.92 -11.05
CA VAL A 70 -5.29 14.26 -10.34
C VAL A 70 -5.11 12.74 -10.35
N LEU A 71 -4.77 12.14 -11.49
CA LEU A 71 -4.55 10.69 -11.60
C LEU A 71 -3.40 10.24 -10.71
N ARG A 72 -2.29 10.99 -10.69
CA ARG A 72 -1.16 10.68 -9.82
C ARG A 72 -1.56 10.78 -8.35
N LYS A 73 -2.19 11.88 -7.94
CA LYS A 73 -2.66 12.07 -6.56
C LYS A 73 -3.65 10.98 -6.14
N ALA A 74 -4.60 10.61 -7.00
CA ALA A 74 -5.52 9.52 -6.74
C ALA A 74 -4.80 8.17 -6.60
N GLY A 75 -3.82 7.89 -7.47
CA GLY A 75 -3.01 6.67 -7.40
C GLY A 75 -2.21 6.57 -6.09
N HIS A 76 -1.59 7.67 -5.67
CA HIS A 76 -0.88 7.79 -4.40
C HIS A 76 -1.81 7.56 -3.20
N PHE A 77 -2.93 8.30 -3.13
CA PHE A 77 -3.95 8.13 -2.09
C PHE A 77 -4.47 6.69 -1.98
N LEU A 78 -4.88 6.09 -3.10
CA LEU A 78 -5.42 4.73 -3.14
C LEU A 78 -4.33 3.69 -2.83
N GLY A 79 -3.13 3.89 -3.37
CA GLY A 79 -1.97 3.01 -3.18
C GLY A 79 -1.58 2.92 -1.71
N TYR A 80 -1.39 4.05 -1.03
CA TYR A 80 -1.04 4.06 0.38
C TYR A 80 -2.18 3.60 1.30
N GLY A 81 -3.44 3.90 0.95
CA GLY A 81 -4.59 3.34 1.66
C GLY A 81 -4.66 1.81 1.57
N LEU A 82 -4.47 1.25 0.37
CA LEU A 82 -4.41 -0.20 0.16
C LEU A 82 -3.20 -0.82 0.88
N PHE A 83 -2.05 -0.19 0.79
CA PHE A 83 -0.83 -0.62 1.46
C PHE A 83 -1.02 -0.70 2.98
N ALA A 84 -1.61 0.33 3.60
CA ALA A 84 -1.90 0.33 5.03
C ALA A 84 -2.84 -0.82 5.44
N MET A 85 -3.83 -1.16 4.62
CA MET A 85 -4.72 -2.31 4.87
C MET A 85 -3.99 -3.65 4.79
N ILE A 86 -3.15 -3.84 3.77
CA ILE A 86 -2.30 -5.03 3.60
C ILE A 86 -1.37 -5.17 4.81
N LEU A 87 -0.73 -4.07 5.22
CA LEU A 87 0.22 -4.05 6.32
C LEU A 87 -0.46 -4.35 7.66
N ALA A 88 -1.67 -3.83 7.87
CA ALA A 88 -2.47 -4.16 9.04
C ALA A 88 -2.74 -5.67 9.10
N ASN A 89 -3.14 -6.29 7.98
CA ASN A 89 -3.34 -7.75 7.91
C ASN A 89 -2.04 -8.52 8.15
N ALA A 90 -0.93 -8.08 7.57
CA ALA A 90 0.38 -8.70 7.75
C ALA A 90 0.79 -8.69 9.24
N ILE A 91 0.70 -7.53 9.90
CA ILE A 91 1.04 -7.38 11.32
C ILE A 91 0.08 -8.17 12.20
N TYR A 92 -1.22 -8.20 11.86
CA TYR A 92 -2.19 -8.97 12.61
C TYR A 92 -1.96 -10.48 12.47
N SER A 93 -1.45 -10.95 11.33
CA SER A 93 -1.15 -12.37 11.09
C SER A 93 -0.03 -12.93 11.98
N ILE A 94 0.79 -12.07 12.61
CA ILE A 94 1.86 -12.50 13.53
C ILE A 94 1.23 -13.22 14.72
N PRO A 95 1.58 -14.50 15.00
CA PRO A 95 1.00 -15.26 16.10
C PRO A 95 1.25 -14.58 17.45
N ARG A 96 0.18 -14.09 18.10
CA ARG A 96 0.24 -13.49 19.44
C ARG A 96 -1.04 -13.75 20.21
N GLY A 97 -0.94 -14.59 21.26
CA GLY A 97 -1.95 -14.74 22.33
C GLY A 97 -3.41 -14.80 21.88
N LYS A 98 -4.33 -14.44 22.79
CA LYS A 98 -5.76 -14.38 22.51
C LYS A 98 -6.11 -13.22 21.58
N ARG A 99 -7.16 -13.42 20.78
CA ARG A 99 -7.72 -12.42 19.87
C ARG A 99 -8.47 -11.36 20.70
N ASP A 100 -7.93 -10.15 20.79
CA ASP A 100 -8.51 -9.04 21.56
C ASP A 100 -8.54 -7.74 20.73
N ARG A 101 -9.50 -6.86 21.02
CA ARG A 101 -9.69 -5.54 20.39
C ARG A 101 -8.42 -4.69 20.47
N ARG A 102 -7.64 -4.84 21.54
CA ARG A 102 -6.33 -4.19 21.67
C ARG A 102 -5.37 -4.59 20.55
N ARG A 103 -5.37 -5.86 20.12
CA ARG A 103 -4.49 -6.34 19.05
C ARG A 103 -4.86 -5.74 17.69
N VAL A 104 -6.16 -5.62 17.40
CA VAL A 104 -6.69 -4.93 16.21
C VAL A 104 -6.17 -3.48 16.16
N VAL A 105 -6.33 -2.75 17.26
CA VAL A 105 -5.91 -1.34 17.35
C VAL A 105 -4.39 -1.19 17.20
N VAL A 106 -3.61 -2.03 17.89
CA VAL A 106 -2.14 -2.01 17.78
C VAL A 106 -1.67 -2.36 16.37
N SER A 107 -2.26 -3.35 15.71
CA SER A 107 -1.95 -3.70 14.33
C SER A 107 -2.27 -2.56 13.36
N CYS A 108 -3.41 -1.89 13.53
CA CYS A 108 -3.78 -0.73 12.73
C CYS A 108 -2.83 0.47 12.94
N LEU A 109 -2.48 0.78 14.19
CA LEU A 109 -1.55 1.88 14.50
C LEU A 109 -0.15 1.60 13.95
N ALA A 110 0.37 0.38 14.16
CA ALA A 110 1.67 0.00 13.62
C ALA A 110 1.69 0.05 12.09
N ALA A 111 0.62 -0.42 11.43
CA ALA A 111 0.48 -0.33 9.99
C ALA A 111 0.47 1.12 9.48
N ALA A 112 -0.29 2.00 10.14
CA ALA A 112 -0.35 3.42 9.79
C ALA A 112 1.01 4.10 9.89
N LEU A 113 1.75 3.84 10.98
CA LEU A 113 3.07 4.44 11.22
C LEU A 113 4.10 3.96 10.19
N ILE A 114 4.12 2.65 9.89
CA ILE A 114 5.05 2.12 8.90
C ILE A 114 4.68 2.62 7.50
N ALA A 115 3.40 2.64 7.14
CA ALA A 115 2.95 3.17 5.86
C ALA A 115 3.31 4.65 5.68
N LEU A 116 3.17 5.46 6.74
CA LEU A 116 3.59 6.86 6.74
C LEU A 116 5.11 7.00 6.58
N GLY A 117 5.89 6.14 7.23
CA GLY A 117 7.34 6.10 7.04
C GLY A 117 7.74 5.76 5.60
N VAL A 118 7.03 4.83 4.96
CA VAL A 118 7.23 4.50 3.53
C VAL A 118 6.81 5.66 2.62
N ALA A 119 5.73 6.38 2.93
CA ALA A 119 5.33 7.57 2.17
C ALA A 119 6.37 8.69 2.25
N ALA A 120 6.89 8.95 3.45
CA ALA A 120 7.96 9.93 3.64
C ALA A 120 9.25 9.52 2.91
N MET A 121 9.58 8.21 2.90
CA MET A 121 10.73 7.68 2.17
C MET A 121 10.55 7.79 0.66
N ASP A 122 9.35 7.53 0.13
CA ASP A 122 9.07 7.68 -1.30
C ASP A 122 9.25 9.13 -1.74
N GLU A 123 8.70 10.10 -1.00
CA GLU A 123 8.90 11.53 -1.26
C GLU A 123 10.39 11.91 -1.22
N TYR A 124 11.14 11.37 -0.25
CA TYR A 124 12.58 11.59 -0.16
C TYR A 124 13.32 11.05 -1.39
N VAL A 125 13.04 9.81 -1.82
CA VAL A 125 13.64 9.22 -3.01
C VAL A 125 13.25 10.00 -4.27
N GLN A 126 11.99 10.41 -4.40
CA GLN A 126 11.53 11.23 -5.53
C GLN A 126 12.23 12.60 -5.58
N SER A 127 12.50 13.21 -4.42
CA SER A 127 13.21 14.50 -4.33
C SER A 127 14.66 14.44 -4.80
N MET A 128 15.27 13.25 -4.78
CA MET A 128 16.64 13.02 -5.24
C MET A 128 16.74 12.82 -6.77
N VAL A 129 15.62 12.59 -7.45
CA VAL A 129 15.61 12.32 -8.90
C VAL A 129 15.53 13.66 -9.66
N PRO A 130 16.54 14.05 -10.47
CA PRO A 130 16.71 15.44 -10.93
C PRO A 130 15.67 16.02 -11.88
N HIS A 131 14.55 15.36 -12.17
CA HIS A 131 13.58 15.79 -13.21
C HIS A 131 12.13 15.79 -12.69
N ARG A 132 11.94 15.79 -11.37
CA ARG A 132 10.62 15.84 -10.73
C ARG A 132 10.52 17.13 -9.94
N THR A 133 9.65 18.05 -10.35
CA THR A 133 9.20 19.14 -9.47
C THR A 133 8.35 18.52 -8.36
N GLY A 134 8.99 18.02 -7.31
CA GLY A 134 8.35 17.43 -6.14
C GLY A 134 7.42 18.44 -5.49
N ALA A 135 6.12 18.20 -5.60
CA ALA A 135 5.14 18.97 -4.88
C ALA A 135 5.10 18.43 -3.46
N ARG A 136 5.69 19.16 -2.51
CA ARG A 136 5.68 18.88 -1.05
C ARG A 136 4.30 18.59 -0.42
N GLN A 137 3.23 18.67 -1.21
CA GLN A 137 1.84 18.38 -0.85
C GLN A 137 1.48 16.89 -0.85
N ASP A 138 2.32 16.01 -1.39
CA ASP A 138 1.93 14.61 -1.64
C ASP A 138 1.88 13.76 -0.35
N VAL A 139 2.77 13.99 0.62
CA VAL A 139 2.78 13.24 1.90
C VAL A 139 1.48 13.42 2.72
N ALA A 140 0.87 14.61 2.68
CA ALA A 140 -0.37 14.87 3.43
C ALA A 140 -1.56 14.11 2.80
N LEU A 141 -1.58 14.01 1.47
CA LEU A 141 -2.59 13.24 0.74
C LEU A 141 -2.42 11.74 0.97
N ASP A 142 -1.17 11.26 0.99
CA ASP A 142 -0.85 9.86 1.31
C ASP A 142 -1.26 9.50 2.73
N LEU A 143 -1.00 10.38 3.69
CA LEU A 143 -1.47 10.24 5.07
C LEU A 143 -2.99 10.11 5.12
N LEU A 144 -3.74 10.92 4.35
CA LEU A 144 -5.19 10.81 4.28
C LEU A 144 -5.63 9.45 3.72
N GLY A 145 -4.94 8.95 2.70
CA GLY A 145 -5.16 7.61 2.13
C GLY A 145 -4.94 6.52 3.18
N ILE A 146 -3.85 6.59 3.94
CA ILE A 146 -3.52 5.67 5.03
C ILE A 146 -4.63 5.68 6.09
N VAL A 147 -5.05 6.87 6.55
CA VAL A 147 -6.10 7.02 7.56
C VAL A 147 -7.40 6.38 7.07
N VAL A 148 -7.82 6.67 5.83
CA VAL A 148 -9.04 6.09 5.25
C VAL A 148 -8.93 4.56 5.14
N GLY A 149 -7.81 4.04 4.66
CA GLY A 149 -7.57 2.60 4.58
C GLY A 149 -7.65 1.90 5.95
N ILE A 150 -7.04 2.50 6.98
CA ILE A 150 -7.09 1.98 8.35
C ILE A 150 -8.49 2.04 8.94
N LEU A 151 -9.26 3.11 8.71
CA LEU A 151 -10.64 3.22 9.18
C LEU A 151 -11.54 2.16 8.54
N ILE A 152 -11.43 1.97 7.22
CA ILE A 152 -12.14 0.89 6.51
C ILE A 152 -11.77 -0.46 7.11
N LYS A 153 -10.48 -0.68 7.38
CA LYS A 153 -10.01 -1.96 7.93
C LYS A 153 -10.50 -2.21 9.34
N ALA A 154 -10.45 -1.19 10.19
CA ALA A 154 -10.95 -1.26 11.57
C ALA A 154 -12.45 -1.54 11.60
N GLY A 155 -13.24 -0.92 10.69
CA GLY A 155 -14.68 -1.14 10.59
C GLY A 155 -15.09 -2.51 10.07
N ARG A 156 -14.29 -3.13 9.18
CA ARG A 156 -14.58 -4.45 8.58
C ARG A 156 -14.08 -5.64 9.42
N GLY A 157 -13.23 -5.40 10.43
CA GLY A 157 -12.61 -6.46 11.21
C GLY A 157 -11.43 -7.14 10.50
N PHE A 158 -10.80 -8.10 11.18
CA PHE A 158 -9.61 -8.83 10.72
C PHE A 158 -9.90 -10.27 10.34
#